data_AF-N9Q735-F1
#
_entry.id   AF-N9Q735-F1
#
_cell.length_a   1.000
_cell.length_b   1.000
_cell.length_c   1.000
_cell.angle_alpha   90.00
_cell.angle_beta   90.00
_cell.angle_gamma   90.00
#
_symmetry.space_group_name_H-M   'P 1'
#
loop_
_entity.id
_entity.type
_entity.pdbx_description
1 polymer ?
#
loop_
_entity_poly.entity_id
_entity_poly.type
_entity_poly.pdbx_seq_one_letter_code
_entity_poly.pdbx_strand_id
1 'polypeptide(L)'
;MGQLHTASNPKIKPFNGSLSNKIQPTSYDAQRLVSPVNTGVSASYTQGKTKNLEPVMQKKCYTTPFAQFICKDVNGYYNVRLGPKIYLVKVSLNYTPDFDGEFFGGAQAPRFQWHSILVKESLENEARPITDEELSVYWLKGNIKKIVNYQRAIERRAKSQTPRYSKEQRINYRNAQYNGA
;
A
#
# COMPACT_ATOMS: atom_id res chain seq x y z
N MET A 1 36.76 -46.81 28.00
CA MET A 1 36.86 -47.01 26.54
C MET A 1 35.51 -46.66 25.93
N GLY A 2 35.25 -45.36 25.73
CA GLY A 2 33.94 -44.87 25.28
C GLY A 2 33.82 -44.97 23.76
N GLN A 3 32.77 -45.64 23.29
CA GLN A 3 32.45 -45.75 21.87
C GLN A 3 31.84 -44.42 21.38
N LEU A 4 32.47 -43.84 20.36
CA LEU A 4 32.02 -42.66 19.65
C LEU A 4 30.94 -43.06 18.63
N HIS A 5 29.73 -42.53 18.80
CA HIS A 5 28.70 -42.59 17.77
C HIS A 5 29.04 -41.60 16.65
N THR A 6 29.33 -42.13 15.47
CA THR A 6 29.51 -41.39 14.22
C THR A 6 28.14 -40.98 13.68
N ALA A 7 27.85 -39.68 13.69
CA ALA A 7 26.64 -39.13 13.06
C ALA A 7 26.82 -39.05 11.53
N SER A 8 25.92 -39.70 10.81
CA SER A 8 25.82 -39.75 9.35
C SER A 8 25.47 -38.39 8.75
N ASN A 9 26.31 -37.89 7.83
CA ASN A 9 26.00 -36.75 6.96
C ASN A 9 25.07 -37.21 5.80
N PRO A 10 23.88 -36.63 5.61
CA PRO A 10 23.16 -36.80 4.37
C PRO A 10 23.72 -35.86 3.30
N LYS A 11 24.34 -36.46 2.28
CA LYS A 11 24.81 -35.85 1.03
C LYS A 11 23.60 -35.23 0.30
N ILE A 12 23.43 -33.92 0.34
CA ILE A 12 22.45 -33.21 -0.48
C ILE A 12 23.02 -33.06 -1.90
N LYS A 13 22.36 -33.69 -2.88
CA LYS A 13 22.65 -33.54 -4.31
C LYS A 13 22.31 -32.11 -4.77
N PRO A 14 23.10 -31.46 -5.64
CA PRO A 14 22.75 -30.15 -6.17
C PRO A 14 21.56 -30.28 -7.15
N PHE A 15 20.56 -29.42 -6.94
CA PHE A 15 19.43 -29.26 -7.85
C PHE A 15 19.90 -28.46 -9.07
N ASN A 16 19.90 -29.09 -10.24
CA ASN A 16 20.13 -28.43 -11.53
C ASN A 16 18.84 -27.69 -11.93
N GLY A 17 18.82 -26.37 -11.73
CA GLY A 17 17.81 -25.48 -12.29
C GLY A 17 18.42 -24.65 -13.41
N SER A 18 18.19 -25.05 -14.66
CA SER A 18 18.41 -24.20 -15.83
C SER A 18 17.33 -23.11 -15.84
N LEU A 19 17.73 -21.83 -15.79
CA LEU A 19 16.84 -20.71 -16.09
C LEU A 19 17.48 -19.82 -17.15
N SER A 20 16.83 -19.88 -18.31
CA SER A 20 17.05 -19.12 -19.52
C SER A 20 16.59 -17.67 -19.35
N ASN A 21 17.27 -16.79 -20.10
CA ASN A 21 16.87 -15.44 -20.55
C ASN A 21 17.08 -14.28 -19.56
N LYS A 22 18.28 -13.68 -19.66
CA LYS A 22 18.54 -12.27 -19.33
C LYS A 22 17.77 -11.38 -20.30
N ILE A 23 16.85 -10.57 -19.81
CA ILE A 23 16.32 -9.40 -20.52
C ILE A 23 17.02 -8.18 -19.91
N GLN A 24 17.80 -7.47 -20.72
CA GLN A 24 18.34 -6.16 -20.36
C GLN A 24 17.26 -5.07 -20.51
N PRO A 25 17.26 -4.01 -19.68
CA PRO A 25 16.36 -2.89 -19.90
C PRO A 25 16.86 -2.03 -21.07
N THR A 26 16.09 -2.01 -22.16
CA THR A 26 16.26 -1.05 -23.26
C THR A 26 15.77 0.33 -22.84
N SER A 27 16.64 1.32 -23.08
CA SER A 27 16.39 2.76 -22.96
C SER A 27 15.10 3.19 -23.67
N TYR A 28 14.25 3.96 -22.99
CA TYR A 28 13.08 4.59 -23.62
C TYR A 28 13.49 5.89 -24.29
N ASP A 29 13.50 5.87 -25.63
CA ASP A 29 13.49 7.06 -26.49
C ASP A 29 12.15 7.80 -26.37
N ALA A 30 12.24 9.12 -26.20
CA ALA A 30 11.10 10.02 -26.19
C ALA A 30 10.57 10.23 -27.60
N GLN A 31 9.43 9.60 -27.94
CA GLN A 31 8.72 9.88 -29.19
C GLN A 31 7.45 10.70 -28.92
N ARG A 32 7.54 11.92 -29.44
CA ARG A 32 6.55 12.99 -29.49
C ARG A 32 5.32 12.53 -30.28
N LEU A 33 4.19 12.33 -29.60
CA LEU A 33 2.90 12.06 -30.24
C LEU A 33 2.34 13.35 -30.84
N VAL A 34 2.44 13.47 -32.16
CA VAL A 34 1.69 14.44 -32.98
C VAL A 34 0.42 13.73 -33.44
N SER A 35 -0.75 14.25 -33.05
CA SER A 35 -2.06 13.69 -33.44
C SER A 35 -2.33 13.90 -34.93
N PRO A 36 -3.03 12.97 -35.62
CA PRO A 36 -3.33 13.11 -37.04
C PRO A 36 -4.50 14.05 -37.31
N VAL A 37 -4.36 14.83 -38.38
CA VAL A 37 -5.37 15.67 -39.03
C VAL A 37 -6.44 14.76 -39.67
N ASN A 38 -7.69 14.90 -39.27
CA ASN A 38 -8.82 14.22 -39.91
C ASN A 38 -9.46 15.14 -40.96
N THR A 39 -9.35 14.73 -42.22
CA THR A 39 -10.02 15.32 -43.39
C THR A 39 -11.39 14.68 -43.59
N GLY A 40 -12.44 15.49 -43.40
CA GLY A 40 -13.69 15.54 -44.16
C GLY A 40 -14.66 14.34 -44.18
N VAL A 41 -15.87 14.53 -43.63
CA VAL A 41 -17.14 14.32 -44.36
C VAL A 41 -18.15 15.38 -43.89
N SER A 42 -18.77 16.05 -44.86
CA SER A 42 -19.72 17.14 -44.72
C SER A 42 -21.11 16.65 -44.29
N ALA A 43 -21.70 17.29 -43.29
CA ALA A 43 -23.14 17.21 -43.01
C ALA A 43 -23.66 18.64 -42.85
N SER A 44 -24.52 19.05 -43.79
CA SER A 44 -25.18 20.35 -43.82
C SER A 44 -26.24 20.45 -42.73
N TYR A 45 -26.01 21.33 -41.76
CA TYR A 45 -27.05 21.80 -40.84
C TYR A 45 -27.31 23.30 -41.07
N THR A 46 -28.58 23.59 -41.33
CA THR A 46 -29.14 24.91 -41.56
C THR A 46 -28.86 25.87 -40.40
N GLN A 47 -28.46 27.10 -40.73
CA GLN A 47 -28.30 28.23 -39.79
C GLN A 47 -29.63 28.51 -39.06
N GLY A 48 -29.73 28.01 -37.83
CA GLY A 48 -30.74 28.39 -36.85
C GLY A 48 -30.16 29.36 -35.83
N LYS A 49 -30.50 30.65 -35.99
CA LYS A 49 -30.60 31.71 -34.98
C LYS A 49 -29.87 31.48 -33.64
N THR A 50 -28.77 32.21 -33.47
CA THR A 50 -27.94 32.33 -32.26
C THR A 50 -28.76 32.55 -31.00
N LYS A 51 -28.71 31.60 -30.08
CA LYS A 51 -28.93 31.81 -28.63
C LYS A 51 -27.56 31.57 -28.00
N ASN A 52 -27.06 32.53 -27.24
CA ASN A 52 -25.74 32.50 -26.61
C ASN A 52 -25.52 31.18 -25.88
N LEU A 53 -24.71 30.28 -26.46
CA LEU A 53 -24.24 29.08 -25.81
C LEU A 53 -22.87 29.42 -25.21
N GLU A 54 -22.88 29.98 -24.00
CA GLU A 54 -21.71 29.94 -23.13
C GLU A 54 -21.23 28.48 -23.05
N PRO A 55 -19.94 28.18 -23.32
CA PRO A 55 -19.43 26.85 -23.06
C PRO A 55 -19.45 26.64 -21.54
N VAL A 56 -20.48 25.97 -21.04
CA VAL A 56 -20.58 25.52 -19.65
C VAL A 56 -19.45 24.53 -19.42
N MET A 57 -18.30 25.04 -19.01
CA MET A 57 -17.17 24.24 -18.57
C MET A 57 -17.64 23.50 -17.31
N GLN A 58 -18.03 22.23 -17.46
CA GLN A 58 -18.41 21.37 -16.36
C GLN A 58 -17.21 21.25 -15.42
N LYS A 59 -17.21 22.07 -14.35
CA LYS A 59 -16.18 22.02 -13.32
C LYS A 59 -16.26 20.64 -12.68
N LYS A 60 -15.25 19.81 -12.90
CA LYS A 60 -15.13 18.52 -12.20
C LYS A 60 -15.04 18.83 -10.71
N CYS A 61 -16.13 18.61 -9.98
CA CYS A 61 -16.15 18.69 -8.53
C CYS A 61 -15.56 17.39 -7.99
N TYR A 62 -14.34 17.46 -7.45
CA TYR A 62 -13.76 16.33 -6.73
C TYR A 62 -14.45 16.25 -5.36
N THR A 63 -15.35 15.27 -5.19
CA THR A 63 -16.09 15.06 -3.94
C THR A 63 -15.24 14.38 -2.86
N THR A 64 -14.13 13.75 -3.24
CA THR A 64 -13.24 13.09 -2.29
C THR A 64 -12.43 14.13 -1.53
N PRO A 65 -12.43 14.11 -0.18
CA PRO A 65 -11.66 15.06 0.59
C PRO A 65 -10.16 14.76 0.52
N PHE A 66 -9.36 15.75 0.92
CA PHE A 66 -7.93 15.56 1.19
C PHE A 66 -7.71 14.38 2.14
N ALA A 67 -6.71 13.55 1.86
CA ALA A 67 -6.47 12.31 2.60
C ALA A 67 -4.98 12.17 2.96
N GLN A 68 -4.67 12.07 4.25
CA GLN A 68 -3.29 12.06 4.75
C GLN A 68 -3.14 11.15 5.98
N PHE A 69 -2.05 10.40 6.02
CA PHE A 69 -1.60 9.74 7.25
C PHE A 69 -0.86 10.74 8.14
N ILE A 70 -1.26 10.84 9.41
CA ILE A 70 -0.60 11.71 10.39
C ILE A 70 0.48 10.93 11.13
N CYS A 71 0.08 9.91 11.89
CA CYS A 71 0.97 9.14 12.75
C CYS A 71 0.32 7.82 13.18
N LYS A 72 1.14 6.97 13.81
CA LYS A 72 0.66 5.82 14.57
C LYS A 72 0.90 6.08 16.05
N ASP A 73 -0.15 6.01 16.85
CA ASP A 73 -0.06 6.23 18.29
C ASP A 73 0.57 5.03 18.99
N VAL A 74 1.06 5.28 20.21
CA VAL A 74 1.58 4.23 21.13
C VAL A 74 0.52 3.16 21.40
N ASN A 75 -0.76 3.54 21.39
CA ASN A 75 -1.90 2.64 21.59
C ASN A 75 -2.24 1.79 20.35
N GLY A 76 -1.51 1.98 19.25
CA GLY A 76 -1.66 1.24 17.99
C GLY A 76 -2.72 1.80 17.04
N TYR A 77 -3.22 3.02 17.28
CA TYR A 77 -4.14 3.69 16.37
C TYR A 77 -3.38 4.32 15.20
N TYR A 78 -3.84 4.09 13.99
CA TYR A 78 -3.46 4.84 12.80
C TYR A 78 -4.32 6.10 12.73
N ASN A 79 -3.70 7.27 12.82
CA ASN A 79 -4.36 8.56 12.70
C ASN A 79 -4.39 8.98 11.22
N VAL A 80 -5.58 9.04 10.65
CA VAL A 80 -5.81 9.34 9.23
C VAL A 80 -6.68 10.59 9.12
N ARG A 81 -6.16 11.66 8.53
CA ARG A 81 -6.94 12.85 8.22
C ARG A 81 -7.69 12.66 6.91
N LEU A 82 -9.00 12.84 6.95
CA LEU A 82 -9.85 12.91 5.76
C LEU A 82 -10.67 14.20 5.83
N GLY A 83 -10.24 15.20 5.05
CA GLY A 83 -10.79 16.55 5.06
C GLY A 83 -10.57 17.25 6.39
N PRO A 84 -11.63 17.74 7.05
CA PRO A 84 -11.50 18.42 8.34
C PRO A 84 -11.26 17.44 9.51
N LYS A 85 -11.67 16.17 9.37
CA LYS A 85 -11.69 15.21 10.48
C LYS A 85 -10.48 14.27 10.49
N ILE A 86 -10.16 13.78 11.67
CA ILE A 86 -9.13 12.76 11.91
C ILE A 86 -9.81 11.48 12.39
N TYR A 87 -9.53 10.38 11.71
CA TYR A 87 -10.06 9.04 12.00
C TYR A 87 -8.96 8.19 12.61
N LEU A 88 -9.25 7.59 13.75
CA LEU A 88 -8.34 6.73 14.51
C LEU A 88 -8.77 5.29 14.28
N VAL A 89 -7.89 4.53 13.65
CA VAL A 89 -8.18 3.15 13.23
C VAL A 89 -7.21 2.20 13.89
N LYS A 90 -7.72 1.21 14.63
CA LYS A 90 -6.89 0.19 15.27
C LYS A 90 -6.97 -1.11 14.50
N VAL A 91 -5.87 -1.48 13.85
CA VAL A 91 -5.72 -2.74 13.13
C VAL A 91 -4.34 -3.33 13.33
N SER A 92 -4.24 -4.66 13.36
CA SER A 92 -2.96 -5.36 13.48
C SER A 92 -2.26 -5.51 12.12
N LEU A 93 -1.02 -6.01 12.10
CA LEU A 93 -0.31 -6.31 10.84
C LEU A 93 -0.82 -7.59 10.15
N ASN A 94 -1.52 -8.46 10.88
CA ASN A 94 -2.12 -9.70 10.36
C ASN A 94 -3.32 -9.38 9.48
N TYR A 95 -3.70 -10.31 8.59
CA TYR A 95 -4.88 -10.11 7.75
C TYR A 95 -6.13 -9.91 8.61
N THR A 96 -6.88 -8.85 8.33
CA THR A 96 -8.07 -8.47 9.11
C THR A 96 -9.32 -8.56 8.22
N PRO A 97 -10.23 -9.52 8.46
CA PRO A 97 -11.49 -9.62 7.71
C PRO A 97 -12.30 -8.32 7.78
N ASP A 98 -13.07 -8.04 6.71
CA ASP A 98 -13.87 -6.82 6.48
C ASP A 98 -13.07 -5.51 6.33
N PHE A 99 -11.79 -5.50 6.71
CA PHE A 99 -10.86 -4.40 6.45
C PHE A 99 -10.02 -4.67 5.19
N ASP A 100 -9.33 -5.80 5.16
CA ASP A 100 -8.49 -6.21 4.03
C ASP A 100 -9.33 -6.80 2.88
N GLY A 101 -8.76 -6.80 1.67
CA GLY A 101 -9.41 -7.35 0.48
C GLY A 101 -9.31 -8.87 0.45
N GLU A 102 -8.17 -9.38 0.00
CA GLU A 102 -7.94 -10.82 -0.17
C GLU A 102 -6.96 -11.37 0.88
N PHE A 103 -7.18 -12.62 1.28
CA PHE A 103 -6.30 -13.34 2.19
C PHE A 103 -5.37 -14.26 1.42
N PHE A 104 -4.07 -14.02 1.52
CA PHE A 104 -3.02 -14.81 0.85
C PHE A 104 -2.35 -15.83 1.78
N GLY A 105 -3.00 -16.20 2.88
CA GLY A 105 -2.43 -17.06 3.92
C GLY A 105 -1.72 -16.31 5.04
N GLY A 106 -1.36 -17.04 6.11
CA GLY A 106 -0.70 -16.49 7.30
C GLY A 106 -1.63 -16.29 8.50
N ALA A 107 -1.20 -15.48 9.47
CA ALA A 107 -1.99 -15.20 10.66
C ALA A 107 -3.18 -14.29 10.34
N GLN A 108 -4.33 -14.58 10.94
CA GLN A 108 -5.56 -13.80 10.83
C GLN A 108 -5.87 -13.09 12.16
N ALA A 109 -6.35 -11.86 12.07
CA ALA A 109 -6.88 -11.08 13.19
C ALA A 109 -8.41 -11.19 13.26
N PRO A 110 -9.04 -10.81 14.39
CA PRO A 110 -10.49 -10.70 14.47
C PRO A 110 -11.09 -9.81 13.38
N ARG A 111 -12.35 -10.07 13.01
CA ARG A 111 -13.10 -9.26 12.05
C ARG A 111 -13.14 -7.80 12.48
N PHE A 112 -12.90 -6.89 11.54
CA PHE A 112 -12.90 -5.46 11.81
C PHE A 112 -14.32 -4.91 11.94
N GLN A 113 -14.60 -4.23 13.05
CA GLN A 113 -15.86 -3.53 13.28
C GLN A 113 -15.70 -2.05 12.91
N TRP A 114 -16.42 -1.58 11.92
CA TRP A 114 -16.30 -0.19 11.45
C TRP A 114 -16.69 0.84 12.52
N HIS A 115 -17.64 0.51 13.39
CA HIS A 115 -18.04 1.33 14.53
C HIS A 115 -16.99 1.43 15.64
N SER A 116 -15.90 0.65 15.58
CA SER A 116 -14.75 0.79 16.49
C SER A 116 -13.83 1.97 16.15
N ILE A 117 -14.05 2.63 15.02
CA ILE A 117 -13.30 3.81 14.61
C ILE A 117 -13.69 4.98 15.51
N LEU A 118 -12.67 5.71 15.97
CA LEU A 118 -12.86 6.98 16.67
C LEU A 118 -12.60 8.15 15.72
N VAL A 119 -13.29 9.25 15.97
CA VAL A 119 -13.23 10.48 15.17
C VAL A 119 -12.85 11.65 16.08
N LYS A 120 -11.98 12.50 15.57
CA LYS A 120 -11.65 13.80 16.16
C LYS A 120 -11.87 14.90 15.11
N GLU A 121 -12.44 16.02 15.53
CA GLU A 121 -12.59 17.20 14.67
C GLU A 121 -11.25 17.94 14.48
N SER A 122 -10.37 17.91 15.49
CA SER A 122 -9.01 18.45 15.46
C SER A 122 -8.09 17.59 16.31
N LEU A 123 -6.77 17.79 16.23
CA LEU A 123 -5.79 16.99 16.96
C LEU A 123 -5.97 17.08 18.49
N GLU A 124 -6.39 18.24 18.97
CA GLU A 124 -6.57 18.59 20.38
C GLU A 124 -7.90 18.08 20.96
N ASN A 125 -8.87 17.74 20.12
CA ASN A 125 -10.18 17.33 20.57
C ASN A 125 -10.16 15.89 21.10
N GLU A 126 -11.08 15.62 22.02
CA GLU A 126 -11.37 14.27 22.49
C GLU A 126 -11.91 13.39 21.35
N ALA A 127 -11.56 12.11 21.42
CA ALA A 127 -11.99 11.13 20.43
C ALA A 127 -13.40 10.64 20.77
N ARG A 128 -14.32 10.74 19.81
CA ARG A 128 -15.68 10.18 19.92
C ARG A 128 -15.87 8.98 18.98
N PRO A 129 -16.81 8.08 19.23
CA PRO A 129 -17.21 7.06 18.27
C PRO A 129 -17.69 7.68 16.95
N ILE A 130 -17.44 6.97 15.85
CA ILE A 130 -17.98 7.33 14.53
C ILE A 130 -19.52 7.17 14.50
N THR A 131 -20.21 8.10 13.83
CA THR A 131 -21.67 8.00 13.65
C THR A 131 -22.03 7.23 12.38
N ASP A 132 -23.27 6.75 12.28
CA ASP A 132 -23.75 6.03 11.09
C ASP A 132 -23.77 6.92 9.85
N GLU A 133 -24.07 8.22 9.98
CA GLU A 133 -24.04 9.14 8.85
C GLU A 133 -22.61 9.28 8.30
N GLU A 134 -21.61 9.41 9.17
CA GLU A 134 -20.20 9.47 8.78
C GLU A 134 -19.76 8.17 8.09
N LEU A 135 -20.20 7.03 8.62
CA LEU A 135 -19.84 5.73 8.08
C LEU A 135 -20.50 5.43 6.72
N SER A 136 -21.69 6.00 6.48
CA SER A 136 -22.42 5.89 5.21
C SER A 136 -21.74 6.60 4.04
N VAL A 137 -20.76 7.47 4.33
CA VAL A 137 -20.02 8.21 3.32
C VAL A 137 -19.22 7.26 2.43
N TYR A 138 -19.57 7.23 1.13
CA TYR A 138 -19.07 6.25 0.17
C TYR A 138 -17.54 6.21 0.06
N TRP A 139 -16.87 7.37 0.19
CA TRP A 139 -15.42 7.47 0.04
C TRP A 139 -14.66 7.10 1.31
N LEU A 140 -15.31 7.04 2.48
CA LEU A 140 -14.63 6.90 3.77
C LEU A 140 -13.86 5.59 3.87
N LYS A 141 -14.58 4.46 3.75
CA LYS A 141 -14.02 3.12 3.95
C LYS A 141 -12.86 2.85 2.98
N GLY A 142 -13.02 3.23 1.71
CA GLY A 142 -11.98 3.06 0.68
C GLY A 142 -10.71 3.85 0.98
N ASN A 143 -10.84 5.11 1.39
CA ASN A 143 -9.68 5.95 1.72
C ASN A 143 -8.96 5.48 2.98
N ILE A 144 -9.70 5.12 4.03
CA ILE A 144 -9.12 4.55 5.25
C ILE A 144 -8.34 3.29 4.92
N LYS A 145 -8.94 2.33 4.21
CA LYS A 145 -8.27 1.08 3.81
C LYS A 145 -6.99 1.38 3.05
N LYS A 146 -7.03 2.25 2.05
CA LYS A 146 -5.88 2.59 1.20
C LYS A 146 -4.73 3.13 2.04
N ILE A 147 -4.98 4.11 2.90
CA ILE A 147 -3.94 4.77 3.69
C ILE A 147 -3.35 3.81 4.73
N VAL A 148 -4.21 3.14 5.50
CA VAL A 148 -3.78 2.26 6.58
C VAL A 148 -3.04 1.04 6.02
N ASN A 149 -3.52 0.43 4.92
CA ASN A 149 -2.84 -0.71 4.31
C ASN A 149 -1.50 -0.34 3.70
N TYR A 150 -1.37 0.87 3.15
CA TYR A 150 -0.08 1.37 2.70
C TYR A 150 0.92 1.46 3.88
N GLN A 151 0.50 2.02 5.02
CA GLN A 151 1.37 2.07 6.21
C GLN A 151 1.69 0.68 6.77
N ARG A 152 0.71 -0.23 6.82
CA ARG A 152 0.94 -1.63 7.23
C ARG A 152 1.92 -2.34 6.29
N ALA A 153 1.89 -2.05 4.99
CA ALA A 153 2.85 -2.62 4.04
C ALA A 153 4.28 -2.13 4.31
N ILE A 154 4.46 -0.83 4.61
CA ILE A 154 5.75 -0.27 5.05
C ILE A 154 6.23 -0.96 6.32
N GLU A 155 5.36 -1.09 7.32
CA GLU A 155 5.70 -1.74 8.60
C GLU A 155 6.07 -3.23 8.42
N ARG A 156 5.33 -3.96 7.59
CA ARG A 156 5.67 -5.37 7.28
C ARG A 156 7.04 -5.47 6.62
N ARG A 157 7.33 -4.59 5.66
CA ARG A 157 8.64 -4.55 4.99
C ARG A 157 9.77 -4.24 5.97
N ALA A 158 9.56 -3.28 6.87
CA ALA A 158 10.54 -2.95 7.91
C ALA A 158 10.81 -4.13 8.84
N LYS A 159 9.77 -4.87 9.24
CA LYS A 159 9.92 -6.08 10.06
C LYS A 159 10.64 -7.21 9.33
N SER A 160 10.31 -7.46 8.06
CA SER A 160 10.97 -8.53 7.28
C SER A 160 12.43 -8.22 6.96
N GLN A 161 12.82 -6.95 6.93
CA GLN A 161 14.19 -6.51 6.68
C GLN A 161 15.09 -6.58 7.93
N THR A 162 14.57 -7.06 9.06
CA THR A 162 15.41 -7.30 10.24
C THR A 162 16.44 -8.39 9.90
N PRO A 163 17.75 -8.07 9.91
CA PRO A 163 18.77 -9.01 9.51
C PRO A 163 18.79 -10.19 10.49
N ARG A 164 18.88 -11.41 9.95
CA ARG A 164 18.94 -12.66 10.74
C ARG A 164 20.09 -12.68 11.75
N TYR A 165 21.15 -11.92 11.48
CA TYR A 165 22.36 -11.86 12.30
C TYR A 165 22.59 -10.43 12.79
N SER A 166 23.07 -10.30 14.03
CA SER A 166 23.47 -9.02 14.61
C SER A 166 24.60 -8.38 13.80
N LYS A 167 24.83 -7.08 14.01
CA LYS A 167 25.94 -6.37 13.40
C LYS A 167 27.28 -7.02 13.74
N GLU A 168 27.51 -7.40 15.01
CA GLU A 168 28.77 -8.06 15.39
C GLU A 168 28.89 -9.44 14.77
N GLN A 169 27.83 -10.24 14.72
CA GLN A 169 27.86 -11.57 14.10
C GLN A 169 28.27 -11.49 12.62
N ARG A 170 27.76 -10.50 11.89
CA ARG A 170 28.13 -10.27 10.49
C ARG A 170 29.59 -9.84 10.33
N ILE A 171 30.08 -9.01 11.23
CA ILE A 171 31.49 -8.57 11.26
C ILE A 171 32.40 -9.77 11.59
N ASN A 172 32.07 -10.54 12.63
CA ASN A 172 32.83 -11.72 13.04
C ASN A 172 32.89 -12.77 11.93
N TYR A 173 31.76 -13.05 11.26
CA TYR A 173 31.74 -13.95 10.10
C TYR A 173 32.67 -13.45 8.99
N ARG A 174 32.61 -12.16 8.65
CA ARG A 174 33.49 -11.57 7.64
C ARG A 174 34.97 -11.67 8.04
N ASN A 175 35.31 -11.33 9.28
CA ASN A 175 36.69 -11.40 9.78
C ASN A 175 37.22 -12.85 9.80
N ALA A 176 36.38 -13.83 10.16
CA ALA A 176 36.75 -15.24 10.15
C ALA A 176 37.07 -15.77 8.75
N GLN A 177 36.42 -15.22 7.70
CA GLN A 177 36.73 -15.57 6.31
C GLN A 177 38.10 -15.06 5.84
N TYR A 178 38.58 -13.94 6.38
CA TYR A 178 39.89 -13.36 6.01
C TYR A 178 41.05 -13.87 6.86
N ASN A 179 40.81 -14.24 8.12
CA ASN A 179 41.85 -14.71 9.04
C ASN A 179 42.08 -16.24 9.01
N GLY A 180 41.28 -16.97 8.22
CA GLY A 180 41.40 -18.42 8.04
C GLY A 180 42.10 -18.84 6.74
N ALA A 181 42.68 -17.89 5.99
CA ALA A 181 43.53 -18.11 4.82
C ALA A 181 44.99 -17.78 5.18
#